data_AF-A0A817NG72-F1
#
_entry.id   AF-A0A817NG72-F1
#
_cell.length_a   1.000
_cell.length_b   1.000
_cell.length_c   1.000
_cell.angle_alpha   90.00
_cell.angle_beta   90.00
_cell.angle_gamma   90.00
#
_symmetry.space_group_name_H-M   'P 1'
#
loop_
_entity.id
_entity.type
_entity.pdbx_description
1 polymer ?
#
loop_
_entity_poly.entity_id
_entity_poly.type
_entity_poly.pdbx_seq_one_letter_code
_entity_poly.pdbx_strand_id
1 'polypeptide(L)'
;MAVGNDTIEMMALGRPFRLGMLYDYRRDKLIPAVTLWDPDVLKNNCTTTPQPYTNYIIKAENSLNDKVNLLGAEGSMKLSILSGLVDVSGSAKYVNDRKMTKRLERVTLKYSTTLRFEQLSMSHLDKKKMIHTDVLDQDVATHVVIGIVYGADAFFVFNRESSQNEDSTLVHGKVEVLV
;
A
#
# COMPACT_ATOMS: atom_id res chain seq x y z
N MET A 1 19.12 22.52 15.12
CA MET A 1 17.73 22.04 15.12
C MET A 1 17.74 20.68 14.46
N ALA A 2 17.44 19.62 15.20
CA ALA A 2 17.41 18.26 14.66
C ALA A 2 16.31 18.19 13.59
N VAL A 3 16.67 17.83 12.37
CA VAL A 3 15.71 17.51 11.31
C VAL A 3 15.07 16.19 11.73
N GLY A 4 13.87 16.26 12.31
CA GLY A 4 13.11 15.12 12.76
C GLY A 4 12.87 14.14 11.62
N ASN A 5 12.91 12.86 11.94
CA ASN A 5 12.58 11.74 11.08
C ASN A 5 11.04 11.69 10.85
N ASP A 6 10.46 12.77 10.33
CA ASP A 6 9.02 13.03 10.27
C ASP A 6 8.34 12.54 8.97
N THR A 7 9.06 11.74 8.17
CA THR A 7 8.49 11.12 6.95
C THR A 7 7.76 9.83 7.33
N ILE A 8 6.53 9.68 6.81
CA ILE A 8 5.74 8.47 6.99
C ILE A 8 5.76 7.66 5.69
N GLU A 9 6.10 6.38 5.81
CA GLU A 9 5.97 5.40 4.73
C GLU A 9 4.68 4.62 4.89
N MET A 10 4.00 4.36 3.77
CA MET A 10 2.72 3.66 3.78
C MET A 10 2.41 3.01 2.45
N MET A 11 1.60 1.95 2.49
CA MET A 11 1.18 1.23 1.29
C MET A 11 0.19 2.05 0.45
N ALA A 12 0.39 2.03 -0.87
CA ALA A 12 -0.50 2.71 -1.82
C ALA A 12 -1.88 2.04 -1.90
N LEU A 13 -1.93 0.70 -1.77
CA LEU A 13 -3.17 -0.09 -1.72
C LEU A 13 -4.07 0.08 -2.96
N GLY A 14 -3.45 0.32 -4.12
CA GLY A 14 -4.15 0.58 -5.37
C GLY A 14 -4.79 1.97 -5.47
N ARG A 15 -4.57 2.86 -4.50
CA ARG A 15 -4.99 4.26 -4.58
C ARG A 15 -4.07 5.04 -5.53
N PRO A 16 -4.58 6.01 -6.30
CA PRO A 16 -3.83 6.67 -7.37
C PRO A 16 -2.95 7.81 -6.84
N PHE A 17 -1.88 7.48 -6.12
CA PHE A 17 -0.91 8.46 -5.63
C PHE A 17 -0.16 9.16 -6.78
N ARG A 18 0.12 10.45 -6.61
CA ARG A 18 1.03 11.23 -7.46
C ARG A 18 1.90 12.12 -6.57
N LEU A 19 3.11 12.41 -7.03
CA LEU A 19 4.00 13.33 -6.33
C LEU A 19 3.35 14.72 -6.19
N GLY A 20 3.52 15.34 -5.03
CA GLY A 20 2.92 16.62 -4.68
C GLY A 20 1.45 16.57 -4.27
N MET A 21 0.78 15.41 -4.36
CA MET A 21 -0.58 15.26 -3.81
C MET A 21 -0.60 15.50 -2.31
N LEU A 22 -1.69 16.12 -1.85
CA LEU A 22 -1.97 16.28 -0.44
C LEU A 22 -2.65 15.05 0.16
N TYR A 23 -2.36 14.78 1.43
CA TYR A 23 -2.89 13.64 2.17
C TYR A 23 -3.37 14.06 3.57
N ASP A 24 -4.56 13.62 3.95
CA ASP A 24 -5.05 13.72 5.33
C ASP A 24 -4.80 12.39 6.06
N TYR A 25 -3.71 12.32 6.82
CA TYR A 25 -3.31 11.15 7.58
C TYR A 25 -4.32 10.76 8.67
N ARG A 26 -5.10 11.74 9.18
CA ARG A 26 -6.11 11.50 10.21
C ARG A 26 -7.29 10.67 9.69
N ARG A 27 -7.55 10.76 8.38
CA ARG A 27 -8.71 10.14 7.69
C ARG A 27 -8.30 9.16 6.59
N ASP A 28 -7.00 8.90 6.46
CA ASP A 28 -6.39 8.15 5.38
C ASP A 28 -6.86 8.49 3.96
N LYS A 29 -7.02 9.80 3.68
CA LYS A 29 -7.64 10.30 2.46
C LYS A 29 -6.66 11.06 1.55
N LEU A 30 -6.66 10.69 0.27
CA LEU A 30 -6.00 11.44 -0.79
C LEU A 30 -6.83 12.65 -1.22
N ILE A 31 -6.12 13.75 -1.51
CA ILE A 31 -6.72 15.00 -1.96
C ILE A 31 -6.10 15.32 -3.34
N PRO A 32 -6.66 14.75 -4.42
CA PRO A 32 -6.03 14.78 -5.74
C PRO A 32 -6.18 16.12 -6.47
N ALA A 33 -7.09 16.99 -6.04
CA ALA A 33 -7.47 18.19 -6.76
C ALA A 33 -6.53 19.38 -6.55
N VAL A 34 -5.73 19.38 -5.48
CA VAL A 34 -4.87 20.52 -5.12
C VAL A 34 -3.49 20.04 -4.69
N THR A 35 -2.48 20.75 -5.16
CA THR A 35 -1.06 20.57 -4.81
C THR A 35 -0.50 21.91 -4.33
N LEU A 36 0.51 21.91 -3.44
CA LEU A 36 1.09 23.17 -2.96
C LEU A 36 1.85 23.94 -4.03
N TRP A 37 2.38 23.21 -5.03
CA TRP A 37 3.16 23.74 -6.13
C TRP A 37 2.43 23.56 -7.45
N ASP A 38 2.82 24.38 -8.43
CA ASP A 38 2.40 24.23 -9.81
C ASP A 38 2.79 22.84 -10.38
N PRO A 39 1.91 22.18 -11.14
CA PRO A 39 2.21 20.88 -11.75
C PRO A 39 3.47 20.85 -12.61
N ASP A 40 3.79 21.92 -13.34
CA ASP A 40 5.00 21.99 -14.16
C ASP A 40 6.25 22.13 -13.29
N VAL A 41 6.15 22.84 -12.17
CA VAL A 41 7.22 22.90 -11.17
C VAL A 41 7.44 21.52 -10.56
N LEU A 42 6.39 20.78 -10.21
CA LEU A 42 6.52 19.42 -9.69
C LEU A 42 7.20 18.51 -10.71
N LYS A 43 6.72 18.49 -11.96
CA LYS A 43 7.22 17.62 -13.02
C LYS A 43 8.71 17.82 -13.32
N ASN A 44 9.17 19.07 -13.33
CA ASN A 44 10.57 19.40 -13.60
C ASN A 44 11.50 19.16 -12.40
N ASN A 45 10.95 18.86 -11.24
CA ASN A 45 11.69 18.69 -9.98
C ASN A 45 11.46 17.30 -9.39
N CYS A 46 11.39 16.28 -10.24
CA CYS A 46 11.37 14.89 -9.83
C CYS A 46 12.68 14.21 -10.21
N THR A 47 13.21 13.38 -9.31
CA THR A 47 14.28 12.44 -9.63
C THR A 47 13.72 11.03 -9.66
N THR A 48 14.10 10.27 -10.68
CA THR A 48 13.72 8.86 -10.82
C THR A 48 14.96 7.98 -10.71
N THR A 49 14.91 6.97 -9.86
CA THR A 49 16.00 6.01 -9.66
C THR A 49 15.47 4.59 -9.92
N PRO A 50 16.15 3.78 -10.77
CA PRO A 50 15.82 2.37 -10.90
C PRO A 50 15.96 1.67 -9.54
N GLN A 51 14.94 0.91 -9.15
CA GLN A 51 14.92 0.13 -7.92
C GLN A 51 14.24 -1.21 -8.19
N PRO A 52 14.86 -2.08 -9.03
CA PRO A 52 14.31 -3.39 -9.30
C PRO A 52 14.47 -4.29 -8.08
N TYR A 53 13.37 -4.85 -7.59
CA TYR A 53 13.38 -5.86 -6.54
C TYR A 53 12.20 -6.79 -6.74
N THR A 54 12.39 -8.08 -6.51
CA THR A 54 11.34 -9.10 -6.62
C THR A 54 11.37 -9.99 -5.40
N ASN A 55 10.20 -10.28 -4.85
CA ASN A 55 10.04 -11.17 -3.71
C ASN A 55 8.78 -12.02 -3.89
N TYR A 56 8.77 -13.17 -3.22
CA TYR A 56 7.58 -13.99 -3.10
C TYR A 56 7.43 -14.52 -1.67
N ILE A 57 6.19 -14.67 -1.25
CA ILE A 57 5.82 -15.21 0.07
C ILE A 57 4.70 -16.21 -0.14
N ILE A 58 4.89 -17.43 0.35
CA ILE A 58 3.85 -18.44 0.40
C ILE A 58 3.36 -18.52 1.85
N LYS A 59 2.05 -18.48 2.04
CA LYS A 59 1.48 -18.55 3.38
C LYS A 59 0.15 -19.30 3.40
N ALA A 60 0.02 -20.22 4.35
CA ALA A 60 -1.26 -20.77 4.76
C ALA A 60 -2.05 -19.73 5.55
N GLU A 61 -3.30 -19.48 5.15
CA GLU A 61 -4.07 -18.35 5.66
C GLU A 61 -5.36 -18.77 6.35
N ASN A 62 -5.55 -18.27 7.56
CA ASN A 62 -6.67 -18.65 8.41
C ASN A 62 -7.50 -17.48 8.93
N SER A 63 -6.99 -16.24 8.87
CA SER A 63 -7.69 -15.08 9.41
C SER A 63 -7.57 -13.82 8.53
N LEU A 64 -8.50 -12.88 8.68
CA LEU A 64 -8.40 -11.54 8.06
C LEU A 64 -7.10 -10.83 8.46
N ASN A 65 -6.66 -11.02 9.70
CA ASN A 65 -5.41 -10.47 10.20
C ASN A 65 -4.19 -11.01 9.41
N ASP A 66 -4.19 -12.30 9.06
CA ASP A 66 -3.12 -12.89 8.23
C ASP A 66 -3.07 -12.25 6.84
N LYS A 67 -4.23 -11.97 6.25
CA LYS A 67 -4.33 -11.34 4.92
C LYS A 67 -3.79 -9.91 4.93
N VAL A 68 -4.16 -9.13 5.95
CA VAL A 68 -3.68 -7.75 6.08
C VAL A 68 -2.18 -7.71 6.40
N ASN A 69 -1.68 -8.67 7.17
CA ASN A 69 -0.24 -8.84 7.39
C ASN A 69 0.48 -9.23 6.08
N LEU A 70 -0.06 -10.18 5.30
CA LEU A 70 0.55 -10.59 4.03
C LEU A 70 0.56 -9.44 3.02
N LEU A 71 -0.47 -8.59 3.03
CA LEU A 71 -0.50 -7.36 2.24
C LEU A 71 0.67 -6.43 2.58
N GLY A 72 1.23 -6.50 3.80
CA GLY A 72 2.33 -5.65 4.27
C GLY A 72 1.84 -4.38 4.97
N ALA A 73 0.58 -4.34 5.40
CA ALA A 73 0.05 -3.22 6.16
C ALA A 73 0.30 -3.40 7.66
N GLU A 74 0.83 -2.37 8.30
CA GLU A 74 1.16 -2.35 9.73
C GLU A 74 0.55 -1.13 10.43
N GLY A 75 0.61 -1.11 11.76
CA GLY A 75 0.24 0.05 12.59
C GLY A 75 -1.13 0.64 12.27
N SER A 76 -1.17 1.97 12.11
CA SER A 76 -2.39 2.72 11.79
C SER A 76 -3.00 2.29 10.45
N MET A 77 -2.19 2.07 9.41
CA MET A 77 -2.67 1.64 8.10
C MET A 77 -3.43 0.32 8.17
N LYS A 78 -2.94 -0.63 8.95
CA LYS A 78 -3.62 -1.90 9.21
C LYS A 78 -5.00 -1.68 9.85
N LEU A 79 -5.09 -0.81 10.84
CA LEU A 79 -6.36 -0.46 11.47
C LEU A 79 -7.32 0.20 10.48
N SER A 80 -6.82 1.09 9.62
CA SER A 80 -7.61 1.78 8.60
C SER A 80 -8.17 0.84 7.53
N ILE A 81 -7.42 -0.20 7.16
CA ILE A 81 -7.96 -1.27 6.30
C ILE A 81 -9.04 -2.06 7.05
N LEU A 82 -8.78 -2.49 8.29
CA LEU A 82 -9.69 -3.32 9.06
C LEU A 82 -10.99 -2.59 9.45
N SER A 83 -10.93 -1.28 9.64
CA SER A 83 -12.10 -0.42 9.94
C SER A 83 -12.88 0.00 8.70
N GLY A 84 -12.35 -0.26 7.49
CA GLY A 84 -12.96 0.19 6.23
C GLY A 84 -12.77 1.68 5.96
N LEU A 85 -11.82 2.34 6.63
CA LEU A 85 -11.47 3.75 6.37
C LEU A 85 -10.77 3.92 5.01
N VAL A 86 -10.06 2.89 4.55
CA VAL A 86 -9.35 2.89 3.26
C VAL A 86 -10.05 2.01 2.23
N ASP A 87 -10.44 2.62 1.12
CA ASP A 87 -10.87 1.91 -0.07
C ASP A 87 -9.68 1.29 -0.81
N VAL A 88 -9.58 -0.04 -0.75
CA VAL A 88 -8.53 -0.81 -1.43
C VAL A 88 -8.90 -1.10 -2.88
N SER A 89 -7.90 -1.10 -3.76
CA SER A 89 -8.07 -1.32 -5.19
C SER A 89 -6.98 -2.25 -5.75
N GLY A 90 -7.15 -2.72 -7.00
CA GLY A 90 -6.21 -3.61 -7.65
C GLY A 90 -5.96 -4.90 -6.86
N SER A 91 -4.70 -5.30 -6.73
CA SER A 91 -4.29 -6.49 -5.98
C SER A 91 -4.61 -6.40 -4.48
N ALA A 92 -4.70 -5.20 -3.90
CA ALA A 92 -5.07 -5.03 -2.50
C ALA A 92 -6.51 -5.45 -2.21
N LYS A 93 -7.40 -5.55 -3.21
CA LYS A 93 -8.73 -6.16 -3.05
C LYS A 93 -8.69 -7.59 -2.52
N TYR A 94 -7.53 -8.25 -2.64
CA TYR A 94 -7.25 -9.51 -2.00
C TYR A 94 -7.68 -9.51 -0.52
N VAL A 95 -7.52 -8.44 0.27
CA VAL A 95 -7.95 -8.45 1.69
C VAL A 95 -9.45 -8.71 1.88
N ASN A 96 -10.28 -8.33 0.90
CA ASN A 96 -11.73 -8.49 0.94
C ASN A 96 -12.20 -9.88 0.51
N ASP A 97 -11.33 -10.71 -0.07
CA ASP A 97 -11.67 -12.09 -0.43
C ASP A 97 -11.99 -12.92 0.83
N ARG A 98 -13.06 -13.72 0.82
CA ARG A 98 -13.47 -14.49 2.01
C ARG A 98 -13.58 -15.97 1.67
N LYS A 99 -13.16 -16.82 2.61
CA LYS A 99 -13.48 -18.25 2.53
C LYS A 99 -15.00 -18.42 2.59
N MET A 100 -15.57 -19.12 1.63
CA MET A 100 -17.01 -19.40 1.60
C MET A 100 -17.42 -20.41 2.67
N THR A 101 -16.52 -21.33 3.04
CA THR A 101 -16.76 -22.38 4.01
C THR A 101 -15.55 -22.55 4.93
N LYS A 102 -15.77 -23.12 6.13
CA LYS A 102 -14.69 -23.47 7.07
C LYS A 102 -13.88 -24.68 6.62
N ARG A 103 -14.37 -25.45 5.65
CA ARG A 103 -13.71 -26.66 5.09
C ARG A 103 -12.80 -26.34 3.91
N LEU A 104 -12.50 -25.06 3.71
CA LEU A 104 -11.68 -24.59 2.62
C LEU A 104 -10.31 -24.23 3.17
N GLU A 105 -9.34 -25.09 2.89
CA GLU A 105 -7.94 -24.83 3.18
C GLU A 105 -7.39 -23.91 2.10
N ARG A 106 -6.59 -22.94 2.52
CA ARG A 106 -6.12 -21.87 1.64
C ARG A 106 -4.66 -21.61 1.83
N VAL A 107 -3.94 -21.64 0.71
CA VAL A 107 -2.57 -21.17 0.60
C VAL A 107 -2.55 -20.04 -0.40
N THR A 108 -1.86 -18.96 -0.07
CA THR A 108 -1.71 -17.81 -0.95
C THR A 108 -0.23 -17.60 -1.23
N LEU A 109 0.08 -17.47 -2.52
CA LEU A 109 1.37 -16.97 -2.99
C LEU A 109 1.20 -15.47 -3.27
N LYS A 110 1.90 -14.64 -2.50
CA LYS A 110 2.12 -13.24 -2.82
C LYS A 110 3.37 -13.12 -3.66
N TYR A 111 3.25 -12.50 -4.83
CA TYR A 111 4.37 -12.03 -5.64
C TYR A 111 4.43 -10.50 -5.55
N SER A 112 5.62 -9.96 -5.32
CA SER A 112 5.86 -8.52 -5.26
C SER A 112 7.04 -8.15 -6.14
N THR A 113 6.87 -7.09 -6.93
CA THR A 113 7.97 -6.50 -7.69
C THR A 113 7.96 -4.98 -7.59
N THR A 114 9.13 -4.38 -7.50
CA THR A 114 9.33 -2.93 -7.61
C THR A 114 10.21 -2.66 -8.82
N LEU A 115 10.03 -1.49 -9.43
CA LEU A 115 10.69 -1.12 -10.68
C LEU A 115 11.58 0.10 -10.49
N ARG A 116 11.04 1.12 -9.82
CA ARG A 116 11.65 2.45 -9.73
C ARG A 116 11.10 3.22 -8.55
N PHE A 117 11.90 4.14 -8.06
CA PHE A 117 11.52 5.13 -7.07
C PHE A 117 11.50 6.51 -7.72
N GLU A 118 10.42 7.26 -7.55
CA GLU A 118 10.39 8.69 -7.86
C GLU A 118 10.26 9.49 -6.58
N GLN A 119 10.96 10.61 -6.52
CA GLN A 119 10.84 11.56 -5.41
C GLN A 119 10.94 13.00 -5.90
N LEU A 120 10.37 13.92 -5.13
CA LEU A 120 10.55 15.35 -5.34
C LEU A 120 11.98 15.75 -4.94
N SER A 121 12.66 16.46 -5.84
CA SER A 121 13.96 17.07 -5.59
C SER A 121 13.79 18.28 -4.67
N MET A 122 14.26 18.14 -3.42
CA MET A 122 14.14 19.18 -2.39
C MET A 122 14.85 20.49 -2.74
N SER A 123 15.85 20.45 -3.63
CA SER A 123 16.66 21.62 -4.02
C SER A 123 15.84 22.72 -4.72
N HIS A 124 14.62 22.42 -5.19
CA HIS A 124 13.78 23.37 -5.92
C HIS A 124 12.37 23.55 -5.33
N LEU A 125 12.04 22.88 -4.23
CA LEU A 125 10.80 23.06 -3.45
C LEU A 125 10.88 24.29 -2.54
N ASP A 126 11.32 25.41 -3.10
CA ASP A 126 11.40 26.68 -2.37
C ASP A 126 10.00 27.09 -1.92
N LYS A 127 9.85 27.49 -0.65
CA LYS A 127 8.58 27.98 -0.10
C LYS A 127 8.03 29.14 -0.92
N LYS A 128 8.93 29.93 -1.54
CA LYS A 128 8.56 31.04 -2.44
C LYS A 128 7.87 30.60 -3.73
N LYS A 129 7.91 29.31 -4.08
CA LYS A 129 7.29 28.73 -5.27
C LYS A 129 5.98 27.97 -4.95
N MET A 130 5.56 27.97 -3.68
CA MET A 130 4.23 27.46 -3.32
C MET A 130 3.18 28.47 -3.77
N ILE A 131 2.23 28.04 -4.58
CA ILE A 131 1.21 28.90 -5.19
C ILE A 131 -0.15 28.72 -4.51
N HIS A 132 -0.42 27.51 -4.02
CA HIS A 132 -1.70 27.17 -3.40
C HIS A 132 -1.52 26.94 -1.90
N THR A 133 -1.09 27.96 -1.17
CA THR A 133 -0.90 27.88 0.29
C THR A 133 -2.21 27.92 1.06
N ASP A 134 -3.30 28.42 0.45
CA ASP A 134 -4.62 28.55 1.10
C ASP A 134 -5.18 27.22 1.60
N VAL A 135 -4.76 26.09 1.01
CA VAL A 135 -5.14 24.74 1.48
C VAL A 135 -4.57 24.40 2.85
N LEU A 136 -3.49 25.08 3.27
CA LEU A 136 -2.92 24.93 4.61
C LEU A 136 -3.85 25.56 5.66
N ASP A 137 -4.56 26.63 5.31
CA ASP A 137 -5.51 27.30 6.21
C ASP A 137 -6.86 26.55 6.31
N GLN A 138 -7.18 25.70 5.33
CA GLN A 138 -8.43 24.94 5.27
C GLN A 138 -8.44 23.68 6.15
N ASP A 139 -7.30 23.31 6.77
CA ASP A 139 -7.10 22.08 7.56
C ASP A 139 -7.57 20.80 6.82
N VAL A 140 -7.48 20.80 5.48
CA VAL A 140 -7.93 19.67 4.66
C VAL A 140 -6.86 18.58 4.56
N ALA A 141 -5.59 18.92 4.73
CA ALA A 141 -4.45 18.03 4.56
C ALA A 141 -3.47 18.14 5.74
N THR A 142 -2.68 17.09 5.95
CA THR A 142 -1.64 17.06 6.99
C THR A 142 -0.26 16.74 6.41
N HIS A 143 -0.21 16.04 5.28
CA HIS A 143 1.02 15.58 4.65
C HIS A 143 1.00 15.85 3.14
N VAL A 144 2.18 15.81 2.53
CA VAL A 144 2.36 15.89 1.08
C VAL A 144 3.18 14.69 0.60
N VAL A 145 2.82 14.14 -0.56
CA VAL A 145 3.50 12.99 -1.14
C VAL A 145 4.81 13.43 -1.78
N ILE A 146 5.93 13.08 -1.15
CA ILE A 146 7.28 13.46 -1.60
C ILE A 146 8.02 12.34 -2.33
N GLY A 147 7.56 11.09 -2.21
CA GLY A 147 8.22 9.93 -2.80
C GLY A 147 7.22 8.80 -3.07
N ILE A 148 7.45 8.04 -4.15
CA ILE A 148 6.63 6.89 -4.55
C ILE A 148 7.55 5.79 -5.08
N VAL A 149 7.45 4.62 -4.47
CA VAL A 149 8.01 3.37 -5.04
C VAL A 149 6.96 2.79 -5.98
N TYR A 150 7.32 2.67 -7.26
CA TYR A 150 6.46 2.06 -8.27
C TYR A 150 6.77 0.57 -8.38
N GLY A 151 5.71 -0.21 -8.40
CA GLY A 151 5.77 -1.66 -8.45
C GLY A 151 4.40 -2.28 -8.70
N ALA A 152 4.34 -3.59 -8.56
CA ALA A 152 3.12 -4.37 -8.65
C ALA A 152 3.17 -5.55 -7.68
N ASP A 153 2.02 -5.82 -7.06
CA ASP A 153 1.79 -7.03 -6.27
C ASP A 153 0.75 -7.90 -6.97
N ALA A 154 0.89 -9.22 -6.86
CA ALA A 154 -0.10 -10.20 -7.27
C ALA A 154 -0.32 -11.21 -6.15
N PHE A 155 -1.58 -11.61 -5.94
CA PHE A 155 -1.96 -12.62 -4.96
C PHE A 155 -2.61 -13.80 -5.70
N PHE A 156 -1.95 -14.95 -5.67
CA PHE A 156 -2.45 -16.21 -6.20
C PHE A 156 -3.05 -17.01 -5.06
N VAL A 157 -4.37 -17.16 -5.06
CA VAL A 157 -5.12 -17.80 -3.97
C VAL A 157 -5.49 -19.22 -4.39
N PHE A 158 -4.90 -20.20 -3.73
CA PHE A 158 -5.15 -21.62 -3.94
C PHE A 158 -6.08 -22.14 -2.86
N ASN A 159 -7.22 -22.69 -3.29
CA ASN A 159 -8.23 -23.25 -2.39
C ASN A 159 -8.31 -24.75 -2.59
N ARG A 160 -8.36 -25.50 -1.49
CA ARG A 160 -8.66 -26.93 -1.49
C ARG A 160 -9.75 -27.22 -0.46
N GLU A 161 -10.78 -27.93 -0.89
CA GLU A 161 -11.80 -28.43 0.02
C GLU A 161 -11.24 -29.64 0.80
N SER A 162 -11.34 -29.59 2.13
CA SER A 162 -10.97 -30.68 3.02
C SER A 162 -12.19 -31.55 3.34
N SER A 163 -11.97 -32.87 3.41
CA SER A 163 -12.99 -33.80 3.89
C SER A 163 -13.18 -33.68 5.41
N GLN A 164 -14.31 -34.14 5.97
CA GLN A 164 -14.66 -33.92 7.38
C GLN A 164 -13.60 -34.43 8.40
N ASN A 165 -12.74 -35.37 7.99
CA ASN A 165 -11.75 -36.01 8.86
C ASN A 165 -10.30 -35.71 8.46
N GLU A 166 -10.05 -34.80 7.50
CA GLU A 166 -8.69 -34.40 7.13
C GLU A 166 -8.16 -33.33 8.08
N ASP A 167 -6.91 -33.50 8.54
CA ASP A 167 -6.20 -32.49 9.33
C ASP A 167 -5.84 -31.29 8.44
N SER A 168 -6.36 -30.12 8.80
CA SER A 168 -6.11 -28.85 8.10
C SER A 168 -4.62 -28.55 7.96
N THR A 169 -3.80 -28.91 8.94
CA THR A 169 -2.35 -28.68 8.95
C THR A 169 -1.65 -29.52 7.88
N LEU A 170 -2.05 -30.79 7.75
CA LEU A 170 -1.54 -31.69 6.71
C LEU A 170 -1.97 -31.24 5.32
N VAL A 171 -3.20 -30.73 5.18
CA VAL A 171 -3.70 -30.22 3.90
C VAL A 171 -2.97 -28.94 3.51
N HIS A 172 -2.74 -28.00 4.44
CA HIS A 172 -1.93 -26.80 4.20
C HIS A 172 -0.52 -27.17 3.73
N GLY A 173 0.18 -28.06 4.44
CA GLY A 173 1.52 -28.48 4.06
C GLY A 173 1.60 -29.10 2.66
N LYS A 174 0.59 -29.90 2.27
CA LYS A 174 0.52 -30.46 0.90
C LYS A 174 0.34 -29.39 -0.17
N VAL A 175 -0.53 -28.40 0.08
CA VAL A 175 -0.79 -27.32 -0.89
C VAL A 175 0.41 -26.38 -0.96
N GLU A 176 1.06 -26.07 0.16
CA GLU A 176 2.25 -25.22 0.22
C GLU A 176 3.44 -25.81 -0.54
N VAL A 177 3.64 -27.14 -0.51
CA VAL A 177 4.70 -27.81 -1.30
C VAL A 177 4.42 -27.78 -2.81
N LEU A 178 3.16 -27.64 -3.23
CA LEU A 178 2.75 -27.62 -4.64
C LEU A 178 2.82 -26.23 -5.29
N VAL A 179 2.91 -25.17 -4.47
CA VAL A 179 2.89 -23.76 -4.87
C VAL A 179 4.31 -23.23 -4.95
#